data_AF-I3C5A0-F1
#
_entry.id   AF-I3C5A0-F1
#
_cell.length_a   1.000
_cell.length_b   1.000
_cell.length_c   1.000
_cell.angle_alpha   90.00
_cell.angle_beta   90.00
_cell.angle_gamma   90.00
#
_symmetry.space_group_name_H-M   'P 1'
#
loop_
_entity.id
_entity.type
_entity.pdbx_description
1 polymer ?
#
loop_
_entity_poly.entity_id
_entity_poly.type
_entity_poly.pdbx_seq_one_letter_code
_entity_poly.pdbx_strand_id
1 'polypeptide(L)'
;MNKTWILFVIVLLTALFGTAQDNVDVMGRFVIMDATMDGKDITSQLLSKNAFLAFYQYKGDKEIYFANVWPKADSYSNGIIYNLTLDTPFYDRDGYNNQRLTFYWKYWNSYNADQGNASVEMKIIKKPQGNHFIIKIIPEDLEILIYKGFVEGSLDLDVYQKN
;
A
#
# COMPACT_ATOMS: atom_id res chain seq x y z
N MET A 1 -8.80 -29.74 50.27
CA MET A 1 -9.21 -28.58 49.46
C MET A 1 -8.15 -28.39 48.40
N ASN A 2 -8.25 -29.10 47.27
CA ASN A 2 -7.16 -29.18 46.29
C ASN A 2 -7.69 -28.74 44.92
N LYS A 3 -7.28 -27.52 44.53
CA LYS A 3 -7.52 -26.89 43.23
C LYS A 3 -6.53 -27.48 42.21
N THR A 4 -6.90 -28.52 41.49
CA THR A 4 -6.07 -29.01 40.38
C THR A 4 -6.87 -29.76 39.32
N TRP A 5 -7.93 -29.14 38.78
CA TRP A 5 -8.67 -29.70 37.64
C TRP A 5 -9.18 -28.61 36.69
N ILE A 6 -8.32 -27.72 36.21
CA ILE A 6 -8.60 -26.93 35.00
C ILE A 6 -7.26 -26.70 34.28
N LEU A 7 -6.76 -27.71 33.58
CA LEU A 7 -5.65 -27.49 32.65
C LEU A 7 -5.67 -28.51 31.51
N PHE A 8 -6.82 -28.72 30.87
CA PHE A 8 -6.90 -29.60 29.70
C PHE A 8 -7.93 -29.18 28.64
N VAL A 9 -8.34 -27.91 28.59
CA VAL A 9 -9.31 -27.41 27.60
C VAL A 9 -8.82 -26.20 26.78
N ILE A 10 -7.66 -25.61 27.11
CA ILE A 10 -7.18 -24.40 26.38
C ILE A 10 -6.20 -24.73 25.24
N VAL A 11 -5.68 -25.97 25.16
CA VAL A 11 -4.66 -26.34 24.16
C VAL A 11 -5.26 -26.82 22.82
N LEU A 12 -6.59 -26.99 22.71
CA LEU A 12 -7.23 -27.40 21.44
C LEU A 12 -7.84 -26.28 20.60
N LEU A 13 -7.93 -25.03 21.10
CA LEU A 13 -8.52 -23.92 20.34
C LEU A 13 -7.50 -23.04 19.59
N THR A 14 -6.20 -23.22 19.82
CA THR A 14 -5.16 -22.44 19.13
C THR A 14 -4.78 -23.01 17.75
N ALA A 15 -5.35 -24.15 17.34
CA ALA A 15 -5.05 -24.78 16.06
C ALA A 15 -5.98 -24.37 14.90
N LEU A 16 -6.97 -23.49 15.13
CA LEU A 16 -7.90 -23.03 14.08
C LEU A 16 -7.49 -21.72 13.40
N PHE A 17 -6.40 -21.08 13.82
CA PHE A 17 -5.83 -19.93 13.11
C PHE A 17 -4.71 -20.40 12.17
N GLY A 18 -5.05 -21.32 11.26
CA GLY A 18 -4.19 -21.70 10.14
C GLY A 18 -4.08 -20.55 9.12
N THR A 19 -2.89 -19.95 9.07
CA THR A 19 -2.29 -19.16 7.97
C THR A 19 -3.22 -18.57 6.89
N ALA A 20 -3.90 -17.48 7.18
CA ALA A 20 -4.51 -16.62 6.14
C ALA A 20 -3.47 -15.80 5.33
N GLN A 21 -2.17 -15.96 5.60
CA GLN A 21 -1.11 -15.10 5.07
C GLN A 21 -0.44 -15.63 3.78
N ASP A 22 -0.81 -16.83 3.31
CA ASP A 22 -0.15 -17.48 2.16
C ASP A 22 -0.77 -17.15 0.79
N ASN A 23 -1.85 -16.37 0.72
CA ASN A 23 -2.61 -16.14 -0.52
C ASN A 23 -2.36 -14.79 -1.20
N VAL A 24 -1.45 -13.96 -0.67
CA VAL A 24 -1.14 -12.63 -1.21
C VAL A 24 0.33 -12.55 -1.58
N ASP A 25 0.61 -12.08 -2.79
CA ASP A 25 1.93 -11.69 -3.24
C ASP A 25 2.06 -10.16 -3.16
N VAL A 26 3.03 -9.67 -2.38
CA VAL A 26 3.27 -8.22 -2.22
C VAL A 26 4.32 -7.80 -3.25
N MET A 27 3.86 -7.10 -4.27
CA MET A 27 4.67 -6.69 -5.42
C MET A 27 5.57 -5.50 -5.09
N GLY A 28 5.15 -4.64 -4.16
CA GLY A 28 5.95 -3.50 -3.72
C GLY A 28 5.36 -2.84 -2.49
N ARG A 29 6.24 -2.43 -1.57
CA ARG A 29 5.89 -1.72 -0.34
C ARG A 29 6.53 -0.33 -0.37
N PHE A 30 5.75 0.68 0.00
CA PHE A 30 6.15 2.09 -0.09
C PHE A 30 6.03 2.71 1.29
N VAL A 31 7.19 2.92 1.94
CA VAL A 31 7.25 3.45 3.29
C VAL A 31 7.13 4.97 3.25
N ILE A 32 6.09 5.50 3.91
CA ILE A 32 5.79 6.94 3.92
C ILE A 32 6.71 7.64 4.91
N MET A 33 7.40 8.69 4.44
CA MET A 33 8.32 9.52 5.23
C MET A 33 7.88 10.98 5.32
N ASP A 34 7.04 11.43 4.39
CA ASP A 34 6.50 12.79 4.28
C ASP A 34 5.06 12.67 3.75
N ALA A 35 4.12 13.40 4.36
CA ALA A 35 2.71 13.31 4.00
C ALA A 35 2.00 14.67 4.14
N THR A 36 1.21 15.02 3.13
CA THR A 36 0.29 16.16 3.18
C THR A 36 -1.13 15.77 2.77
N MET A 37 -2.08 16.53 3.30
CA MET A 37 -3.51 16.45 3.02
C MET A 37 -4.01 17.87 2.79
N ASP A 38 -4.48 18.17 1.58
CA ASP A 38 -4.82 19.53 1.13
C ASP A 38 -3.70 20.54 1.42
N GLY A 39 -2.45 20.11 1.24
CA GLY A 39 -1.26 20.91 1.48
C GLY A 39 -0.88 21.09 2.96
N LYS A 40 -1.68 20.59 3.91
CA LYS A 40 -1.34 20.58 5.35
C LYS A 40 -0.45 19.38 5.67
N ASP A 41 0.61 19.62 6.43
CA ASP A 41 1.51 18.56 6.87
C ASP A 41 0.83 17.64 7.89
N ILE A 42 0.78 16.34 7.57
CA ILE A 42 0.28 15.27 8.43
C ILE A 42 1.35 14.20 8.68
N THR A 43 2.62 14.48 8.37
CA THR A 43 3.73 13.54 8.44
C THR A 43 3.83 12.85 9.81
N SER A 44 3.77 13.64 10.89
CA SER A 44 3.85 13.09 12.26
C SER A 44 2.74 12.08 12.57
N GLN A 45 1.53 12.31 12.04
CA GLN A 45 0.42 11.37 12.19
C GLN A 45 0.75 10.05 11.49
N LEU A 46 1.11 10.09 10.21
CA LEU A 46 1.39 8.89 9.40
C LEU A 46 2.58 8.09 9.95
N LEU A 47 3.65 8.77 10.36
CA LEU A 47 4.82 8.14 11.01
C LEU A 47 4.45 7.48 12.32
N SER A 48 3.64 8.13 13.16
CA SER A 48 3.18 7.55 14.43
C SER A 48 2.38 6.26 14.22
N LYS A 49 1.77 6.09 13.03
CA LYS A 49 0.97 4.92 12.65
C LYS A 49 1.74 3.83 11.90
N ASN A 50 3.03 4.05 11.61
CA ASN A 50 3.84 3.20 10.72
C ASN A 50 3.16 3.00 9.35
N ALA A 51 2.54 4.05 8.82
CA ALA A 51 1.75 3.96 7.60
C ALA A 51 2.62 3.63 6.38
N PHE A 52 2.10 2.79 5.48
CA PHE A 52 2.74 2.43 4.22
C PHE A 52 1.68 2.17 3.15
N LEU A 53 2.13 2.18 1.89
CA LEU A 53 1.32 1.75 0.76
C LEU A 53 1.85 0.41 0.22
N ALA A 54 0.98 -0.36 -0.43
CA ALA A 54 1.40 -1.60 -1.07
C ALA A 54 0.65 -1.87 -2.37
N PHE A 55 1.38 -2.34 -3.39
CA PHE A 55 0.79 -3.10 -4.49
C PHE A 55 0.85 -4.58 -4.14
N TYR A 56 -0.24 -5.29 -4.39
CA TYR A 56 -0.33 -6.71 -4.12
C TYR A 56 -1.27 -7.42 -5.09
N GLN A 57 -1.17 -8.73 -5.13
CA GLN A 57 -2.00 -9.60 -5.95
C GLN A 57 -2.40 -10.83 -5.13
N TYR A 58 -3.63 -11.32 -5.28
CA TYR A 58 -3.99 -12.62 -4.74
C TYR A 58 -3.42 -13.73 -5.64
N LYS A 59 -2.92 -14.81 -5.04
CA LYS A 59 -2.39 -15.93 -5.81
C LYS A 59 -3.47 -16.50 -6.76
N GLY A 60 -3.17 -16.50 -8.05
CA GLY A 60 -4.08 -16.99 -9.10
C GLY A 60 -4.95 -15.91 -9.73
N ASP A 61 -5.04 -14.71 -9.13
CA ASP A 61 -5.69 -13.56 -9.74
C ASP A 61 -4.76 -12.90 -10.76
N LYS A 62 -5.37 -12.17 -11.71
CA LYS A 62 -4.64 -11.35 -12.69
C LYS A 62 -4.68 -9.88 -12.33
N GLU A 63 -5.59 -9.53 -11.43
CA GLU A 63 -5.86 -8.20 -10.94
C GLU A 63 -4.75 -7.75 -10.00
N ILE A 64 -4.42 -6.47 -10.08
CA ILE A 64 -3.52 -5.81 -9.15
C ILE A 64 -4.39 -5.03 -8.17
N TYR A 65 -4.00 -5.08 -6.90
CA TYR A 65 -4.64 -4.37 -5.82
C TYR A 65 -3.67 -3.36 -5.22
N PHE A 66 -4.24 -2.32 -4.64
CA PHE A 66 -3.52 -1.27 -3.94
C PHE A 66 -4.08 -1.09 -2.54
N ALA A 67 -3.20 -0.81 -1.59
CA ALA A 67 -3.57 -0.57 -0.21
C ALA A 67 -2.84 0.63 0.40
N ASN A 68 -3.54 1.33 1.29
CA ASN A 68 -3.00 2.27 2.26
C ASN A 68 -3.22 1.66 3.65
N VAL A 69 -2.15 1.35 4.37
CA VAL A 69 -2.20 0.54 5.60
C VAL A 69 -1.57 1.30 6.74
N TRP A 70 -2.28 1.41 7.87
CA TRP A 70 -1.84 2.09 9.09
C TRP A 70 -1.83 1.09 10.26
N PRO A 71 -0.77 0.27 10.40
CA PRO A 71 -0.77 -0.86 11.33
C PRO A 71 -1.06 -0.50 12.78
N LYS A 72 -0.47 0.59 13.30
CA LYS A 72 -0.70 0.98 14.72
C LYS A 72 -2.06 1.63 14.98
N ALA A 73 -2.89 1.77 13.95
CA ALA A 73 -4.28 2.20 14.07
C ALA A 73 -5.26 1.06 13.75
N ASP A 74 -4.76 -0.15 13.45
CA ASP A 74 -5.57 -1.27 12.96
C ASP A 74 -6.51 -0.88 11.82
N SER A 75 -6.04 0.02 10.94
CA SER A 75 -6.84 0.61 9.87
C SER A 75 -6.17 0.48 8.51
N TYR A 76 -6.95 0.24 7.48
CA TYR A 76 -6.49 0.17 6.11
C TYR A 76 -7.59 0.55 5.12
N SER A 77 -7.16 1.00 3.95
CA SER A 77 -7.98 1.12 2.76
C SER A 77 -7.37 0.21 1.71
N ASN A 78 -8.16 -0.63 1.04
CA ASN A 78 -7.65 -1.53 0.00
C ASN A 78 -8.65 -1.71 -1.14
N GLY A 79 -8.16 -2.18 -2.29
CA GLY A 79 -9.02 -2.55 -3.40
C GLY A 79 -8.30 -2.59 -4.73
N ILE A 80 -9.07 -2.85 -5.79
CA ILE A 80 -8.56 -3.12 -7.14
C ILE A 80 -8.11 -1.83 -7.83
N ILE A 81 -7.03 -1.90 -8.60
CA ILE A 81 -6.63 -0.84 -9.53
C ILE A 81 -7.10 -1.15 -10.96
N TYR A 82 -7.39 -0.11 -11.73
CA TYR A 82 -7.78 -0.23 -13.13
C TYR A 82 -7.26 0.94 -13.96
N ASN A 83 -7.19 0.73 -15.28
CA ASN A 83 -6.60 1.65 -16.25
C ASN A 83 -5.18 2.10 -15.88
N LEU A 84 -4.36 1.15 -15.41
CA LEU A 84 -2.95 1.40 -15.13
C LEU A 84 -2.24 1.80 -16.43
N THR A 85 -1.62 2.96 -16.42
CA THR A 85 -0.72 3.45 -17.47
C THR A 85 0.67 3.59 -16.89
N LEU A 86 1.67 3.17 -17.66
CA LEU A 86 3.07 3.28 -17.31
C LEU A 86 3.76 4.13 -18.37
N ASP A 87 4.23 5.31 -17.98
CA ASP A 87 4.92 6.21 -18.90
C ASP A 87 6.31 5.66 -19.24
N THR A 88 6.78 5.98 -20.44
CA THR A 88 8.18 5.75 -20.82
C THR A 88 9.11 6.36 -19.77
N PRO A 89 10.12 5.62 -19.27
CA PRO A 89 11.08 6.16 -18.32
C PRO A 89 11.74 7.43 -18.84
N PHE A 90 11.92 8.42 -17.96
CA PHE A 90 12.51 9.70 -18.29
C PHE A 90 13.54 10.13 -17.25
N TYR A 91 14.46 11.01 -17.63
CA TYR A 91 15.47 11.53 -16.72
C TYR A 91 15.08 12.91 -16.23
N ASP A 92 15.24 13.16 -14.93
CA ASP A 92 15.05 14.51 -14.38
C ASP A 92 16.30 15.38 -14.56
N ARG A 93 16.24 16.62 -14.07
CA ARG A 93 17.34 17.60 -14.17
C ARG A 93 18.61 17.15 -13.45
N ASP A 94 18.47 16.27 -12.46
CA ASP A 94 19.58 15.72 -11.70
C ASP A 94 20.11 14.42 -12.33
N GLY A 95 19.53 13.99 -13.46
CA GLY A 95 19.93 12.79 -14.19
C GLY A 95 19.39 11.48 -13.60
N TYR A 96 18.40 11.51 -12.70
CA TYR A 96 17.81 10.30 -12.16
C TYR A 96 16.76 9.72 -13.10
N ASN A 97 16.76 8.39 -13.25
CA ASN A 97 15.72 7.69 -14.00
C ASN A 97 14.43 7.69 -13.18
N ASN A 98 13.38 8.24 -13.77
CA ASN A 98 12.05 8.35 -13.21
C ASN A 98 11.07 7.48 -14.02
N GLN A 99 10.15 6.84 -13.31
CA GLN A 99 9.03 6.10 -13.89
C GLN A 99 7.74 6.67 -13.30
N ARG A 100 6.81 7.09 -14.16
CA ARG A 100 5.49 7.55 -13.74
C ARG A 100 4.46 6.46 -14.05
N LEU A 101 3.58 6.23 -13.09
CA LEU A 101 2.42 5.36 -13.23
C LEU A 101 1.15 6.11 -12.80
N THR A 102 0.09 5.95 -13.58
CA THR A 102 -1.23 6.51 -13.29
C THR A 102 -2.27 5.40 -13.32
N PHE A 103 -3.22 5.43 -12.38
CA PHE A 103 -4.29 4.44 -12.31
C PHE A 103 -5.48 5.00 -11.55
N TYR A 104 -6.63 4.36 -11.72
CA TYR A 104 -7.76 4.53 -10.82
C TYR A 104 -7.78 3.42 -9.78
N TRP A 105 -8.22 3.75 -8.57
CA TRP A 105 -8.28 2.84 -7.44
C TRP A 105 -9.70 2.80 -6.89
N LYS A 106 -10.35 1.64 -6.97
CA LYS A 106 -11.62 1.41 -6.29
C LYS A 106 -11.33 0.82 -4.92
N TYR A 107 -11.58 1.58 -3.86
CA TYR A 107 -11.15 1.25 -2.51
C TYR A 107 -12.33 0.97 -1.57
N TRP A 108 -12.04 0.25 -0.48
CA TRP A 108 -12.89 0.06 0.69
C TRP A 108 -12.08 0.38 1.95
N ASN A 109 -12.71 1.04 2.91
CA ASN A 109 -12.09 1.49 4.16
C ASN A 109 -12.48 0.60 5.34
N SER A 110 -11.51 0.15 6.12
CA SER A 110 -11.78 -0.69 7.30
C SER A 110 -12.39 0.06 8.48
N TYR A 111 -12.21 1.38 8.56
CA TYR A 111 -12.56 2.20 9.72
C TYR A 111 -13.99 2.75 9.71
N ASN A 112 -14.64 2.79 8.54
CA ASN A 112 -16.03 3.23 8.41
C ASN A 112 -16.83 2.40 7.38
N ALA A 113 -16.23 1.38 6.78
CA ALA A 113 -16.82 0.54 5.74
C ALA A 113 -17.21 1.26 4.44
N ASP A 114 -16.78 2.51 4.26
CA ASP A 114 -17.04 3.28 3.05
C ASP A 114 -16.27 2.72 1.85
N GLN A 115 -16.85 2.92 0.67
CA GLN A 115 -16.23 2.58 -0.61
C GLN A 115 -16.19 3.82 -1.49
N GLY A 116 -15.16 3.88 -2.32
CA GLY A 116 -14.99 5.01 -3.22
C GLY A 116 -14.06 4.71 -4.38
N ASN A 117 -13.81 5.74 -5.17
CA ASN A 117 -12.84 5.72 -6.25
C ASN A 117 -11.85 6.87 -6.06
N ALA A 118 -10.59 6.61 -6.37
CA ALA A 118 -9.55 7.62 -6.37
C ALA A 118 -8.77 7.60 -7.69
N SER A 119 -8.37 8.79 -8.15
CA SER A 119 -7.33 8.94 -9.17
C SER A 119 -5.97 8.97 -8.49
N VAL A 120 -5.03 8.18 -9.00
CA VAL A 120 -3.70 8.03 -8.40
C VAL A 120 -2.62 8.29 -9.45
N GLU A 121 -1.67 9.16 -9.12
CA GLU A 121 -0.42 9.34 -9.85
C GLU A 121 0.74 9.01 -8.90
N MET A 122 1.60 8.07 -9.28
CA MET A 122 2.83 7.76 -8.56
C MET A 122 4.03 7.96 -9.49
N LYS A 123 5.10 8.51 -8.92
CA LYS A 123 6.40 8.62 -9.56
C LYS A 123 7.43 7.89 -8.71
N ILE A 124 8.17 6.98 -9.33
CA ILE A 124 9.30 6.28 -8.75
C ILE A 124 10.58 6.94 -9.27
N ILE A 125 11.50 7.24 -8.37
CA ILE A 125 12.75 7.95 -8.64
C ILE A 125 13.90 7.00 -8.27
N LYS A 126 14.63 6.50 -9.27
CA LYS A 126 15.74 5.57 -9.08
C LYS A 126 17.01 6.36 -8.74
N LYS A 127 17.36 6.39 -7.45
CA LYS A 127 18.58 7.06 -6.96
C LYS A 127 19.65 6.03 -6.58
N PRO A 128 20.94 6.41 -6.52
CA PRO A 128 22.00 5.52 -6.06
C PRO A 128 21.78 4.95 -4.65
N GLN A 129 21.08 5.70 -3.78
CA GLN A 129 20.80 5.28 -2.40
C GLN A 129 19.57 4.36 -2.28
N GLY A 130 18.82 4.17 -3.37
CA GLY A 130 17.59 3.39 -3.39
C GLY A 130 16.47 4.05 -4.20
N ASN A 131 15.37 3.33 -4.34
CA ASN A 131 14.18 3.83 -5.03
C ASN A 131 13.36 4.69 -4.08
N HIS A 132 13.03 5.90 -4.51
CA HIS A 132 12.12 6.81 -3.83
C HIS A 132 10.78 6.87 -4.56
N PHE A 133 9.73 7.26 -3.87
CA PHE A 133 8.45 7.52 -4.51
C PHE A 133 7.85 8.86 -4.08
N ILE A 134 7.02 9.39 -4.96
CA ILE A 134 6.05 10.44 -4.69
C ILE A 134 4.72 9.93 -5.23
N ILE A 135 3.65 9.98 -4.44
CA ILE A 135 2.31 9.59 -4.88
C ILE A 135 1.31 10.68 -4.52
N LYS A 136 0.40 10.94 -5.44
CA LYS A 136 -0.77 11.81 -5.27
C LYS A 136 -2.01 10.94 -5.41
N ILE A 137 -2.87 10.95 -4.40
CA ILE A 137 -4.17 10.27 -4.38
C ILE A 137 -5.24 11.35 -4.28
N ILE A 138 -6.24 11.29 -5.16
CA ILE A 138 -7.38 12.21 -5.17
C ILE A 138 -8.67 11.36 -5.14
N PRO A 139 -9.28 11.18 -3.97
CA PRO A 139 -10.59 10.53 -3.83
C PRO A 139 -11.73 11.39 -4.42
N GLU A 140 -12.96 10.88 -4.37
CA GLU A 140 -14.12 11.58 -4.95
C GLU A 140 -14.50 12.90 -4.27
N ASP A 141 -14.10 13.09 -3.01
CA ASP A 141 -14.25 14.34 -2.26
C ASP A 141 -13.23 15.42 -2.64
N LEU A 142 -12.31 15.10 -3.57
CA LEU A 142 -11.25 15.96 -4.08
C LEU A 142 -10.17 16.32 -3.06
N GLU A 143 -10.15 15.67 -1.89
CA GLU A 143 -9.08 15.84 -0.92
C GLU A 143 -7.75 15.36 -1.53
N ILE A 144 -6.73 16.22 -1.54
CA ILE A 144 -5.46 15.89 -2.18
C ILE A 144 -4.51 15.32 -1.13
N LEU A 145 -4.26 14.02 -1.22
CA LEU A 145 -3.27 13.31 -0.43
C LEU A 145 -1.95 13.23 -1.22
N ILE A 146 -0.84 13.68 -0.64
CA ILE A 146 0.49 13.53 -1.24
C ILE A 146 1.41 12.85 -0.24
N TYR A 147 1.96 11.69 -0.62
CA TYR A 147 2.94 10.98 0.19
C TYR A 147 4.28 10.86 -0.54
N LYS A 148 5.38 10.92 0.21
CA LYS A 148 6.73 10.67 -0.30
C LYS A 148 7.49 9.73 0.63
N GLY A 149 8.43 8.99 0.07
CA GLY A 149 9.28 8.13 0.88
C GLY A 149 10.16 7.21 0.04
N PHE A 150 10.36 5.98 0.51
CA PHE A 150 11.20 4.99 -0.15
C PHE A 150 10.43 3.70 -0.45
N VAL A 151 10.93 2.97 -1.44
CA VAL A 151 10.38 1.67 -1.85
C VAL A 151 11.16 0.56 -1.16
N GLU A 152 10.45 -0.32 -0.46
CA GLU A 152 10.98 -1.58 0.06
C GLU A 152 10.62 -2.71 -0.91
N GLY A 153 11.63 -3.48 -1.32
CA GLY A 153 11.50 -4.56 -2.29
C GLY A 153 11.77 -4.14 -3.74
N SER A 154 11.57 -5.06 -4.67
CA SER A 154 11.68 -4.81 -6.11
C SER A 154 10.29 -4.68 -6.71
N LEU A 155 9.89 -3.46 -7.06
CA LEU A 155 8.70 -3.27 -7.88
C LEU A 155 9.06 -3.59 -9.35
N ASP A 156 8.62 -4.76 -9.83
CA ASP A 156 8.70 -5.12 -11.24
C ASP A 156 7.32 -4.98 -11.89
N LEU A 157 7.06 -3.82 -12.49
CA LEU A 157 5.86 -3.59 -13.28
C LEU A 157 6.07 -3.86 -14.77
N ASP A 158 7.30 -4.18 -15.20
CA ASP A 158 7.63 -4.39 -16.60
C ASP A 158 6.96 -5.67 -17.14
N VAL A 159 6.66 -6.63 -16.24
CA VAL A 159 5.85 -7.82 -16.53
C VAL A 159 4.41 -7.48 -17.01
N TYR A 160 3.93 -6.27 -16.73
CA TYR A 160 2.55 -5.85 -17.01
C TYR A 160 2.44 -4.81 -18.13
N GLN A 161 3.56 -4.46 -18.78
CA GLN A 161 3.55 -3.81 -20.09
C GLN A 161 3.09 -4.83 -21.15
N LYS A 162 1.78 -5.08 -21.25
CA LYS A 162 1.24 -5.81 -22.39
C LYS A 162 1.11 -4.86 -23.58
N ASN A 163 1.80 -5.22 -24.65
CA ASN A 163 1.61 -4.72 -26.02
C ASN A 163 0.13 -4.63 -26.43
#